data_AF-A0A7K0TNG5-F1
#
_entry.id   AF-A0A7K0TNG5-F1
#
_cell.length_a   1.000
_cell.length_b   1.000
_cell.length_c   1.000
_cell.angle_alpha   90.00
_cell.angle_beta   90.00
_cell.angle_gamma   90.00
#
_symmetry.space_group_name_H-M   'P 1'
#
loop_
_entity.id
_entity.type
_entity.pdbx_description
1 polymer ?
#
loop_
_entity_poly.entity_id
_entity_poly.type
_entity_poly.pdbx_seq_one_letter_code
_entity_poly.pdbx_strand_id
1 'polypeptide(L)'
;MATPRELRPQSLIISIFGAYGRNLGGWFSVSTLIYLLNDVGVDDPAVRSALSRFKRRRILISEKKGGVAGYSLSESARQTFDVGDARVLQRRTPPPNDGWVLAAFSIPESKRDVRYRLRSRLAKVGFAQVGGGLWIAPRALEPDARYVVQALGIEDHVDIFNAEHTAFRCTADAVNHWWDLPAIAREYESFTAEFKSLRAKYNRAAKPPINVKAFTDYTRTLTAWRPLPYNDPGLPREYLPKAWSGDQATALFYDLHDQLAPAAQQYVVDVVGNAS
;
A
#
# COMPACT_ATOMS: atom_id res chain seq x y z
N MET A 1 -22.33 10.33 -5.35
CA MET A 1 -21.24 10.19 -4.35
C MET A 1 -20.09 9.45 -5.00
N ALA A 2 -18.83 9.83 -4.75
CA ALA A 2 -17.69 9.09 -5.27
C ALA A 2 -17.64 7.68 -4.66
N THR A 3 -17.41 6.65 -5.48
CA THR A 3 -17.25 5.28 -5.00
C THR A 3 -16.11 5.24 -3.96
N PRO A 4 -16.38 4.74 -2.74
CA PRO A 4 -15.36 4.53 -1.73
C PRO A 4 -14.16 3.74 -2.28
N ARG A 5 -12.95 4.03 -1.80
CA ARG A 5 -11.71 3.54 -2.45
C ARG A 5 -11.58 2.02 -2.41
N GLU A 6 -12.09 1.42 -1.34
CA GLU A 6 -12.21 -0.01 -1.08
C GLU A 6 -13.20 -0.73 -2.00
N LEU A 7 -14.02 0.01 -2.74
CA LEU A 7 -14.92 -0.49 -3.77
C LEU A 7 -14.46 -0.14 -5.19
N ARG A 8 -13.33 0.56 -5.35
CA ARG A 8 -12.81 0.89 -6.68
C ARG A 8 -12.26 -0.38 -7.34
N PRO A 9 -12.72 -0.75 -8.55
CA PRO A 9 -12.31 -1.98 -9.20
C PRO A 9 -10.79 -2.10 -9.35
N GLN A 10 -10.11 -0.98 -9.62
CA GLN A 10 -8.65 -0.98 -9.79
C GLN A 10 -7.91 -1.32 -8.49
N SER A 11 -8.37 -0.77 -7.36
CA SER A 11 -7.77 -1.03 -6.05
C SER A 11 -8.03 -2.48 -5.63
N LEU A 12 -9.24 -3.00 -5.88
CA LEU A 12 -9.61 -4.38 -5.59
C LEU A 12 -8.82 -5.39 -6.42
N ILE A 13 -8.63 -5.13 -7.72
CA ILE A 13 -7.78 -5.97 -8.57
C ILE A 13 -6.35 -6.03 -8.00
N ILE A 14 -5.78 -4.89 -7.58
CA ILE A 14 -4.46 -4.85 -6.94
C ILE A 14 -4.46 -5.71 -5.67
N SER A 15 -5.46 -5.57 -4.80
CA SER A 15 -5.57 -6.36 -3.57
C SER A 15 -5.71 -7.85 -3.85
N ILE A 16 -6.49 -8.26 -4.84
CA ILE A 16 -6.68 -9.68 -5.20
C ILE A 16 -5.37 -10.29 -5.70
N PHE A 17 -4.68 -9.62 -6.63
CA PHE A 17 -3.40 -10.11 -7.14
C PHE A 17 -2.32 -10.15 -6.06
N GLY A 18 -2.25 -9.13 -5.19
CA GLY A 18 -1.26 -9.05 -4.12
C GLY A 18 -1.49 -10.08 -3.00
N ALA A 19 -2.73 -10.20 -2.52
CA ALA A 19 -3.07 -11.07 -1.39
C ALA A 19 -3.14 -12.55 -1.77
N TYR A 20 -3.70 -12.87 -2.94
CA TYR A 20 -4.06 -14.26 -3.29
C TYR A 20 -3.26 -14.80 -4.47
N GLY A 21 -2.82 -13.92 -5.39
CA GLY A 21 -2.20 -14.33 -6.65
C GLY A 21 -0.90 -15.12 -6.49
N ARG A 22 -0.06 -14.78 -5.51
CA ARG A 22 1.25 -15.44 -5.32
C ARG A 22 1.14 -16.93 -5.06
N ASN A 23 0.23 -17.32 -4.16
CA ASN A 23 0.00 -18.71 -3.78
C ASN A 23 -0.68 -19.53 -4.89
N LEU A 24 -1.15 -18.86 -5.95
CA LEU A 24 -1.93 -19.44 -7.05
C LEU A 24 -1.20 -19.34 -8.40
N GLY A 25 0.12 -19.12 -8.39
CA GLY A 25 0.93 -19.06 -9.61
C GLY A 25 0.77 -17.78 -10.42
N GLY A 26 0.25 -16.70 -9.81
CA GLY A 26 0.26 -15.34 -10.33
C GLY A 26 -0.66 -15.11 -11.54
N TRP A 27 -1.63 -15.97 -11.78
CA TRP A 27 -2.56 -15.91 -12.91
C TRP A 27 -3.99 -16.16 -12.47
N PHE A 28 -4.94 -15.40 -13.02
CA PHE A 28 -6.37 -15.63 -12.85
C PHE A 28 -7.09 -15.60 -14.20
N SER A 29 -8.07 -16.49 -14.38
CA SER A 29 -8.97 -16.44 -15.53
C SER A 29 -9.84 -15.17 -15.48
N VAL A 30 -10.34 -14.73 -16.64
CA VAL A 30 -11.24 -13.57 -16.69
C VAL A 30 -12.54 -13.84 -15.93
N SER A 31 -13.08 -15.06 -16.04
CA SER A 31 -14.30 -15.48 -15.33
C SER A 31 -14.09 -15.49 -13.81
N THR A 32 -12.96 -16.01 -13.32
CA THR A 32 -12.62 -15.97 -11.89
C THR A 32 -12.54 -14.54 -11.36
N LEU A 33 -11.87 -13.63 -12.09
CA LEU A 33 -11.77 -12.23 -11.65
C LEU A 33 -13.14 -11.56 -11.60
N ILE A 34 -14.01 -11.81 -12.57
CA ILE A 34 -15.38 -11.31 -12.58
C ILE A 34 -16.16 -11.86 -11.40
N TYR A 35 -16.11 -13.17 -11.17
CA TYR A 35 -16.81 -13.84 -10.08
C TYR A 35 -16.40 -13.26 -8.71
N LEU A 36 -15.08 -13.24 -8.42
CA LEU A 36 -14.54 -12.71 -7.17
C LEU A 36 -14.91 -11.23 -6.97
N LEU A 37 -14.84 -10.40 -8.02
CA LEU A 37 -15.16 -8.97 -7.90
C LEU A 37 -16.67 -8.73 -7.76
N ASN A 38 -17.52 -9.58 -8.34
CA ASN A 38 -18.97 -9.55 -8.12
C ASN A 38 -19.32 -9.84 -6.65
N ASP A 39 -18.65 -10.81 -6.00
CA ASP A 39 -18.86 -11.08 -4.57
C ASP A 39 -18.50 -9.86 -3.69
N VAL A 40 -17.51 -9.07 -4.11
CA VAL A 40 -17.15 -7.81 -3.44
C VAL A 40 -18.07 -6.64 -3.84
N GLY A 41 -19.02 -6.86 -4.74
CA GLY A 41 -20.05 -5.88 -5.14
C GLY A 41 -19.66 -4.99 -6.32
N VAL A 42 -18.76 -5.44 -7.19
CA VAL A 42 -18.37 -4.73 -8.42
C VAL A 42 -19.01 -5.41 -9.62
N ASP A 43 -19.78 -4.66 -10.41
CA ASP A 43 -20.44 -5.21 -11.59
C ASP A 43 -19.48 -5.62 -12.72
N ASP A 44 -19.92 -6.60 -13.53
CA ASP A 44 -19.22 -7.13 -14.71
C ASP A 44 -18.64 -6.04 -15.65
N PRO A 45 -19.42 -5.02 -16.08
CA PRO A 45 -18.89 -3.93 -16.91
C PRO A 45 -17.73 -3.18 -16.26
N ALA A 46 -17.81 -2.86 -14.98
CA ALA A 46 -16.76 -2.16 -14.24
C ALA A 46 -15.49 -3.01 -14.11
N VAL A 47 -15.63 -4.31 -13.86
CA VAL A 47 -14.49 -5.25 -13.84
C VAL A 47 -13.79 -5.27 -15.19
N ARG A 48 -14.52 -5.50 -16.28
CA ARG A 48 -13.94 -5.58 -17.64
C ARG A 48 -13.28 -4.26 -18.05
N SER A 49 -13.90 -3.13 -17.73
CA SER A 49 -13.33 -1.80 -17.97
C SER A 49 -12.02 -1.60 -17.21
N ALA A 50 -11.95 -2.02 -15.95
CA ALA A 50 -10.74 -1.94 -15.15
C ALA A 50 -9.64 -2.86 -15.70
N LEU A 51 -9.92 -4.13 -16.00
CA LEU A 51 -8.95 -5.06 -16.58
C LEU A 51 -8.39 -4.54 -17.92
N SER A 52 -9.24 -3.98 -18.78
CA SER A 52 -8.82 -3.34 -20.04
C SER A 52 -7.83 -2.19 -19.80
N ARG A 53 -8.07 -1.35 -18.78
CA ARG A 53 -7.14 -0.26 -18.40
C ARG A 53 -5.81 -0.80 -17.88
N PHE A 54 -5.82 -1.85 -17.06
CA PHE A 54 -4.60 -2.49 -16.56
C PHE A 54 -3.76 -3.09 -17.70
N LYS A 55 -4.43 -3.78 -18.64
CA LYS A 55 -3.79 -4.30 -19.86
C LYS A 55 -3.17 -3.17 -20.70
N ARG A 56 -3.92 -2.09 -20.94
CA ARG A 56 -3.42 -0.92 -21.71
C ARG A 56 -2.20 -0.27 -21.05
N ARG A 57 -2.15 -0.26 -19.72
CA ARG A 57 -1.01 0.23 -18.92
C ARG A 57 0.13 -0.78 -18.77
N ARG A 58 0.03 -1.96 -19.38
CA ARG A 58 1.01 -3.06 -19.29
C ARG A 58 1.27 -3.54 -17.85
N ILE A 59 0.28 -3.37 -16.97
CA ILE A 59 0.33 -3.90 -15.61
C ILE A 59 -0.11 -5.37 -15.61
N LEU A 60 -1.13 -5.69 -16.40
CA LEU A 60 -1.57 -7.06 -16.66
C LEU A 60 -1.16 -7.52 -18.05
N ILE A 61 -0.65 -8.74 -18.16
CA ILE A 61 -0.35 -9.43 -19.39
C ILE A 61 -1.45 -10.45 -19.67
N SER A 62 -1.93 -10.50 -20.91
CA SER A 62 -2.96 -11.46 -21.31
C SER A 62 -2.28 -12.79 -21.62
N GLU A 63 -2.74 -13.86 -20.97
CA GLU A 63 -2.17 -15.20 -21.12
C GLU A 63 -3.30 -16.24 -21.21
N LYS A 64 -3.05 -17.33 -21.93
CA LYS A 64 -3.93 -18.51 -21.92
C LYS A 64 -3.25 -19.65 -21.18
N LYS A 65 -3.94 -20.26 -20.21
CA LYS A 65 -3.52 -21.49 -19.54
C LYS A 65 -4.62 -22.53 -19.75
N GLY A 66 -4.27 -23.71 -20.27
CA GLY A 66 -5.25 -24.76 -20.55
C GLY A 66 -6.37 -24.34 -21.52
N GLY A 67 -6.11 -23.40 -22.44
CA GLY A 67 -7.13 -22.85 -23.34
C GLY A 67 -8.01 -21.74 -22.74
N VAL A 68 -7.99 -21.54 -21.43
CA VAL A 68 -8.74 -20.50 -20.73
C VAL A 68 -7.98 -19.17 -20.78
N ALA A 69 -8.67 -18.09 -21.16
CA ALA A 69 -8.10 -16.75 -21.19
C ALA A 69 -8.07 -16.13 -19.78
N GLY A 70 -6.94 -15.51 -19.45
CA GLY A 70 -6.74 -14.84 -18.17
C GLY A 70 -5.66 -13.77 -18.21
N TYR A 71 -5.30 -13.33 -17.01
CA TYR A 71 -4.31 -12.28 -16.80
C TYR A 71 -3.29 -12.69 -15.73
N SER A 72 -2.04 -12.34 -16.00
CA SER A 72 -0.94 -12.35 -15.03
C SER A 72 -0.45 -10.91 -14.80
N LEU A 73 0.24 -10.66 -13.68
CA LEU A 73 0.98 -9.41 -13.51
C LEU A 73 2.22 -9.42 -14.42
N SER A 74 2.53 -8.29 -15.05
CA SER A 74 3.83 -8.10 -15.71
C SER A 74 4.97 -8.22 -14.70
N GLU A 75 6.18 -8.55 -15.15
CA GLU A 75 7.35 -8.68 -14.26
C GLU A 75 7.61 -7.41 -13.44
N SER A 76 7.57 -6.24 -14.08
CA SER A 76 7.71 -4.95 -13.39
C SER A 76 6.61 -4.70 -12.37
N ALA A 77 5.38 -5.13 -12.66
CA ALA A 77 4.27 -5.02 -11.72
C ALA A 77 4.44 -5.98 -10.54
N ARG A 78 4.87 -7.22 -10.77
CA ARG A 78 5.18 -8.19 -9.72
C ARG A 78 6.22 -7.66 -8.74
N GLN A 79 7.36 -7.18 -9.23
CA GLN A 79 8.40 -6.60 -8.38
C GLN A 79 7.89 -5.41 -7.55
N THR A 80 7.08 -4.54 -8.16
CA THR A 80 6.46 -3.41 -7.45
C THR A 80 5.48 -3.88 -6.35
N PHE A 81 4.71 -4.93 -6.62
CA PHE A 81 3.79 -5.52 -5.64
C PHE A 81 4.54 -6.26 -4.54
N ASP A 82 5.64 -6.95 -4.85
CA ASP A 82 6.44 -7.69 -3.86
C ASP A 82 6.99 -6.77 -2.79
N VAL A 83 7.65 -5.68 -3.21
CA VAL A 83 8.13 -4.62 -2.32
C VAL A 83 6.95 -3.94 -1.61
N GLY A 84 5.86 -3.69 -2.34
CA GLY A 84 4.72 -2.97 -1.84
C GLY A 84 3.87 -3.71 -0.80
N ASP A 85 3.69 -5.02 -0.96
CA ASP A 85 2.91 -5.84 -0.03
C ASP A 85 3.68 -6.11 1.26
N ALA A 86 5.01 -6.17 1.22
CA ALA A 86 5.81 -6.19 2.44
C ALA A 86 5.51 -4.97 3.32
N ARG A 87 5.40 -3.77 2.71
CA ARG A 87 5.02 -2.53 3.41
C ARG A 87 3.59 -2.55 3.97
N VAL A 88 2.68 -3.30 3.34
CA VAL A 88 1.25 -3.36 3.72
C VAL A 88 0.98 -4.42 4.78
N LEU A 89 1.61 -5.60 4.65
CA LEU A 89 1.27 -6.80 5.42
C LEU A 89 2.25 -7.07 6.56
N GLN A 90 3.51 -6.64 6.50
CA GLN A 90 4.44 -6.88 7.61
C GLN A 90 4.11 -6.00 8.81
N ARG A 91 3.93 -6.63 9.98
CA ARG A 91 3.76 -5.91 11.25
C ARG A 91 4.98 -5.04 11.50
N ARG A 92 4.79 -3.72 11.45
CA ARG A 92 5.85 -2.76 11.73
C ARG A 92 5.82 -2.40 13.21
N THR A 93 6.94 -2.64 13.87
CA THR A 93 7.26 -1.92 15.10
C THR A 93 7.77 -0.53 14.70
N PRO A 94 7.42 0.55 15.43
CA PRO A 94 8.05 1.84 15.22
C PRO A 94 9.58 1.66 15.23
N PRO A 95 10.30 2.18 14.23
CA PRO A 95 11.74 1.98 14.17
C PRO A 95 12.42 2.66 15.36
N PRO A 96 13.61 2.17 15.78
CA PRO A 96 14.45 2.92 16.67
C PRO A 96 14.81 4.27 16.04
N ASN A 97 15.15 5.23 16.89
CA ASN A 97 15.63 6.52 16.44
C ASN A 97 17.11 6.44 16.07
N ASP A 98 17.37 5.96 14.86
CA ASP A 98 18.72 5.85 14.30
C ASP A 98 19.15 7.11 13.55
N GLY A 99 18.46 8.23 13.76
CA GLY A 99 18.66 9.48 13.04
C GLY A 99 17.97 9.52 11.67
N TRP A 100 18.49 10.37 10.79
CA TRP A 100 17.83 10.80 9.57
C TRP A 100 18.65 10.43 8.33
N VAL A 101 17.94 10.25 7.22
CA VAL A 101 18.51 10.30 5.87
C VAL A 101 18.05 11.59 5.20
N LEU A 102 18.99 12.28 4.57
CA LEU A 102 18.77 13.49 3.81
C LEU A 102 19.05 13.23 2.33
N ALA A 103 18.20 13.77 1.46
CA ALA A 103 18.45 13.83 0.03
C ALA A 103 18.51 15.29 -0.41
N ALA A 104 19.69 15.73 -0.87
CA ALA A 104 19.89 17.02 -1.50
C ALA A 104 20.07 16.79 -3.00
N PHE A 105 19.46 17.64 -3.83
CA PHE A 105 19.60 17.48 -5.28
C PHE A 105 19.72 18.82 -5.99
N SER A 106 20.53 18.81 -7.05
CA SER A 106 20.73 19.94 -7.95
C SER A 106 20.41 19.49 -9.37
N ILE A 107 19.13 19.59 -9.73
CA ILE A 107 18.65 19.23 -11.06
C ILE A 107 18.48 20.52 -11.89
N PRO A 108 19.15 20.64 -13.05
CA PRO A 108 19.05 21.81 -13.93
C PRO A 108 17.60 22.16 -14.26
N GLU A 109 17.29 23.45 -14.40
CA GLU A 109 15.92 23.92 -14.70
C GLU A 109 15.36 23.35 -16.00
N SER A 110 16.23 23.09 -16.97
CA SER A 110 15.88 22.41 -18.22
C SER A 110 15.29 21.00 -18.02
N LYS A 111 15.50 20.37 -16.85
CA LYS A 111 14.99 19.04 -16.49
C LYS A 111 13.87 19.11 -15.42
N ARG A 112 13.01 20.14 -15.47
CA ARG A 112 11.91 20.35 -14.50
C ARG A 112 11.02 19.13 -14.27
N ASP A 113 10.71 18.37 -15.33
CA ASP A 113 9.88 17.16 -15.23
C ASP A 113 10.54 16.07 -14.39
N VAL A 114 11.87 15.91 -14.52
CA VAL A 114 12.65 14.93 -13.74
C VAL A 114 12.61 15.30 -12.26
N ARG A 115 12.79 16.59 -11.95
CA ARG A 115 12.70 17.11 -10.58
C ARG A 115 11.31 16.91 -9.98
N TYR A 116 10.24 17.15 -10.75
CA TYR A 116 8.88 16.87 -10.30
C TYR A 116 8.68 15.39 -9.99
N ARG A 117 9.16 14.49 -10.86
CA ARG A 117 9.08 13.04 -10.63
C ARG A 117 9.88 12.61 -9.40
N LEU A 118 11.08 13.15 -9.17
CA LEU A 118 11.88 12.86 -7.97
C LEU A 118 11.10 13.24 -6.71
N ARG A 119 10.63 14.48 -6.62
CA ARG A 119 9.84 14.97 -5.47
C ARG A 119 8.60 14.13 -5.22
N SER A 120 7.87 13.78 -6.28
CA SER A 120 6.68 12.93 -6.18
C SER A 120 7.02 11.51 -5.69
N ARG A 121 8.14 10.93 -6.13
CA ARG A 121 8.57 9.59 -5.71
C ARG A 121 9.13 9.57 -4.29
N LEU A 122 9.92 10.58 -3.89
CA LEU A 122 10.42 10.75 -2.52
C LEU A 122 9.26 10.87 -1.52
N ALA A 123 8.27 11.72 -1.82
CA ALA A 123 7.07 11.84 -0.99
C ALA A 123 6.34 10.49 -0.84
N LYS A 124 6.21 9.72 -1.93
CA LYS A 124 5.57 8.40 -1.93
C LYS A 124 6.29 7.34 -1.10
N VAL A 125 7.59 7.48 -0.87
CA VAL A 125 8.34 6.53 -0.04
C VAL A 125 8.45 6.99 1.43
N GLY A 126 8.01 8.22 1.74
CA GLY A 126 7.90 8.73 3.12
C GLY A 126 8.73 9.98 3.40
N PHE A 127 9.47 10.52 2.41
CA PHE A 127 10.27 11.72 2.64
C PHE A 127 9.40 12.98 2.70
N ALA A 128 9.76 13.89 3.61
CA ALA A 128 9.24 15.24 3.67
C ALA A 128 10.23 16.25 3.10
N GLN A 129 9.73 17.42 2.70
CA GLN A 129 10.56 18.53 2.28
C GLN A 129 10.85 19.45 3.47
N VAL A 130 12.13 19.68 3.76
CA VAL A 130 12.57 20.60 4.84
C VAL A 130 12.60 22.05 4.34
N GLY A 131 13.15 22.26 3.15
CA GLY A 131 13.34 23.59 2.55
C GLY A 131 14.44 23.56 1.48
N GLY A 132 14.46 24.52 0.56
CA GLY A 132 15.59 24.70 -0.38
C GLY A 132 15.95 23.52 -1.30
N GLY A 133 15.08 22.52 -1.45
CA GLY A 133 15.38 21.29 -2.19
C GLY A 133 15.92 20.14 -1.34
N LEU A 134 16.07 20.33 -0.02
CA LEU A 134 16.42 19.30 0.95
C LEU A 134 15.19 18.48 1.36
N TRP A 135 15.34 17.15 1.29
CA TRP A 135 14.34 16.19 1.72
C TRP A 135 14.87 15.33 2.87
N ILE A 136 13.98 14.91 3.77
CA ILE A 136 14.31 14.18 4.99
C ILE A 136 13.38 12.99 5.20
N ALA A 137 13.91 11.92 5.78
CA ALA A 137 13.15 10.76 6.25
C ALA A 137 13.89 10.05 7.40
N PRO A 138 13.22 9.17 8.18
CA PRO A 138 13.91 8.23 9.05
C PRO A 138 14.99 7.45 8.30
N ARG A 139 16.16 7.24 8.91
CA ARG A 139 17.32 6.57 8.27
C ARG A 139 16.98 5.23 7.62
N ALA A 140 16.02 4.48 8.18
CA ALA A 140 15.56 3.21 7.62
C ALA A 140 15.05 3.30 6.17
N LEU A 141 14.70 4.50 5.67
CA LEU A 141 14.24 4.76 4.30
C LEU A 141 15.38 5.12 3.33
N GLU A 142 16.65 5.04 3.73
CA GLU A 142 17.80 5.23 2.83
C GLU A 142 17.73 4.29 1.59
N PRO A 143 17.43 2.99 1.72
CA PRO A 143 17.34 2.10 0.55
C PRO A 143 16.26 2.55 -0.45
N ASP A 144 15.11 3.03 0.05
CA ASP A 144 14.04 3.56 -0.80
C ASP A 144 14.48 4.82 -1.57
N ALA A 145 15.24 5.71 -0.93
CA ALA A 145 15.79 6.89 -1.60
C ALA A 145 16.76 6.51 -2.73
N ARG A 146 17.70 5.61 -2.46
CA ARG A 146 18.66 5.12 -3.46
C ARG A 146 17.93 4.47 -4.62
N TYR A 147 16.93 3.64 -4.35
CA TYR A 147 16.10 3.03 -5.38
C TYR A 147 15.38 4.08 -6.24
N VAL A 148 14.78 5.11 -5.62
CA VAL A 148 14.09 6.18 -6.36
C VAL A 148 15.04 6.93 -7.29
N VAL A 149 16.26 7.26 -6.80
CA VAL A 149 17.30 7.96 -7.56
C VAL A 149 17.76 7.11 -8.75
N GLN A 150 18.12 5.85 -8.50
CA GLN A 150 18.56 4.91 -9.55
C GLN A 150 17.47 4.65 -10.58
N ALA A 151 16.21 4.47 -10.15
CA ALA A 151 15.07 4.28 -11.05
C ALA A 151 14.71 5.52 -11.88
N LEU A 152 15.37 6.66 -11.64
CA LEU A 152 15.26 7.87 -12.43
C LEU A 152 16.52 8.19 -13.25
N GLY A 153 17.64 7.49 -13.00
CA GLY A 153 18.92 7.71 -13.69
C GLY A 153 19.49 9.11 -13.44
N ILE A 154 19.50 9.55 -12.18
CA ILE A 154 19.93 10.90 -11.76
C ILE A 154 20.93 10.88 -10.60
N GLU A 155 21.68 9.80 -10.46
CA GLU A 155 22.68 9.59 -9.43
C GLU A 155 23.65 10.78 -9.33
N ASP A 156 24.13 11.29 -10.47
CA ASP A 156 25.06 12.45 -10.55
C ASP A 156 24.45 13.79 -10.13
N HIS A 157 23.15 13.83 -9.80
CA HIS A 157 22.42 15.04 -9.43
C HIS A 157 21.92 15.01 -7.98
N VAL A 158 22.18 13.94 -7.24
CA VAL A 158 21.61 13.72 -5.90
C VAL A 158 22.68 13.24 -4.93
N ASP A 159 22.83 13.96 -3.83
CA ASP A 159 23.63 13.55 -2.69
C ASP A 159 22.73 13.02 -1.58
N ILE A 160 23.12 11.90 -0.97
CA ILE A 160 22.41 11.27 0.14
C ILE A 160 23.32 11.27 1.37
N PHE A 161 22.79 11.75 2.50
CA PHE A 161 23.53 11.85 3.75
C PHE A 161 22.80 11.16 4.88
N ASN A 162 23.56 10.54 5.77
CA ASN A 162 23.07 10.15 7.09
C ASN A 162 23.39 11.28 8.08
N ALA A 163 22.39 11.70 8.85
CA ALA A 163 22.46 12.89 9.68
C ALA A 163 21.73 12.72 11.01
N GLU A 164 22.00 13.65 11.93
CA GLU A 164 21.23 13.90 13.14
C GLU A 164 20.60 15.29 13.06
N HIS A 165 19.44 15.47 13.69
CA HIS A 165 18.83 16.80 13.79
C HIS A 165 19.33 17.51 15.04
N THR A 166 20.22 18.47 14.84
CA THR A 166 20.89 19.22 15.92
C THR A 166 20.44 20.68 16.00
N ALA A 167 19.46 21.09 15.19
CA ALA A 167 19.07 22.50 15.05
C ALA A 167 18.31 23.04 16.27
N PHE A 168 18.16 24.37 16.32
CA PHE A 168 17.67 25.17 17.47
C PHE A 168 16.28 24.82 18.03
N ARG A 169 15.51 23.95 17.36
CA ARG A 169 14.20 23.50 17.81
C ARG A 169 14.25 22.03 18.19
N CYS A 170 13.39 21.60 19.11
CA CYS A 170 13.25 20.17 19.39
C CYS A 170 12.85 19.42 18.11
N THR A 171 13.45 18.24 17.91
CA THR A 171 13.19 17.37 16.75
C THR A 171 11.72 16.98 16.63
N ALA A 172 11.03 16.74 17.75
CA ALA A 172 9.59 16.45 17.74
C ALA A 172 8.78 17.61 17.13
N ASP A 173 9.13 18.86 17.41
CA ASP A 173 8.46 20.00 16.80
C ASP A 173 8.82 20.10 15.30
N ALA A 174 10.08 19.82 14.96
CA ALA A 174 10.58 19.78 13.58
C ALA A 174 9.78 18.83 12.69
N VAL A 175 9.58 17.62 13.18
CA VAL A 175 8.77 16.57 12.55
C VAL A 175 7.35 17.07 12.23
N ASN A 176 6.70 17.77 13.17
CA ASN A 176 5.35 18.32 12.97
C ASN A 176 5.27 19.40 11.87
N HIS A 177 6.40 19.96 11.44
CA HIS A 177 6.44 20.93 10.33
C HIS A 177 6.80 20.27 8.99
N TRP A 178 7.53 19.15 9.03
CA TRP A 178 7.92 18.42 7.83
C TRP A 178 6.81 17.49 7.34
N TRP A 179 6.08 16.86 8.25
CA TRP A 179 4.95 16.00 7.94
C TRP A 179 3.65 16.56 8.51
N ASP A 180 2.56 16.45 7.73
CA ASP A 180 1.20 16.69 8.23
C ASP A 180 0.71 15.45 9.01
N LEU A 181 1.26 15.28 10.22
CA LEU A 181 0.84 14.22 11.13
C LEU A 181 -0.68 14.25 11.42
N PRO A 182 -1.33 15.43 11.57
CA PRO A 182 -2.78 15.49 11.68
C PRO A 182 -3.53 14.90 10.47
N ALA A 183 -3.06 15.12 9.23
CA ALA A 183 -3.66 14.50 8.05
C ALA A 183 -3.52 12.99 8.07
N ILE A 184 -2.33 12.49 8.39
CA ILE A 184 -2.08 11.04 8.49
C ILE A 184 -2.96 10.42 9.60
N ALA A 185 -3.07 11.07 10.76
CA ALA A 185 -3.95 10.62 11.85
C ALA A 185 -5.42 10.53 11.41
N ARG A 186 -5.94 11.52 10.66
CA ARG A 186 -7.31 11.50 10.12
C ARG A 186 -7.55 10.34 9.15
N GLU A 187 -6.56 9.93 8.37
CA GLU A 187 -6.68 8.76 7.50
C GLU A 187 -6.81 7.47 8.33
N TYR A 188 -6.00 7.31 9.38
CA TYR A 188 -6.11 6.18 10.32
C TYR A 188 -7.42 6.16 11.11
N GLU A 189 -7.91 7.33 11.53
CA GLU A 189 -9.20 7.48 12.21
C GLU A 189 -10.35 7.07 11.31
N SER A 190 -10.30 7.48 10.03
CA SER A 190 -11.31 7.12 9.04
C SER A 190 -11.38 5.59 8.85
N PHE A 191 -10.22 4.95 8.68
CA PHE A 191 -10.13 3.49 8.61
C PHE A 191 -10.68 2.81 9.87
N THR A 192 -10.29 3.31 11.04
CA THR A 192 -10.75 2.76 12.33
C THR A 192 -12.27 2.89 12.47
N ALA A 193 -12.83 4.04 12.12
CA ALA A 193 -14.27 4.30 12.17
C ALA A 193 -15.06 3.34 11.28
N GLU A 194 -14.53 3.05 10.08
CA GLU A 194 -15.13 2.16 9.11
C GLU A 194 -15.14 0.69 9.58
N PHE A 195 -14.01 0.19 10.08
CA PHE A 195 -13.84 -1.26 10.32
C PHE A 195 -13.98 -1.71 11.78
N LYS A 196 -14.13 -0.79 12.76
CA LYS A 196 -14.27 -1.17 14.19
C LYS A 196 -15.46 -2.09 14.46
N SER A 197 -16.59 -1.84 13.81
CA SER A 197 -17.82 -2.64 13.96
C SER A 197 -17.66 -4.03 13.35
N LEU A 198 -16.89 -4.13 12.27
CA LEU A 198 -16.55 -5.40 11.63
C LEU A 198 -15.69 -6.26 12.55
N ARG A 199 -14.65 -5.69 13.15
CA ARG A 199 -13.83 -6.38 14.15
C ARG A 199 -14.67 -6.87 15.33
N ALA A 200 -15.53 -6.01 15.88
CA ALA A 200 -16.41 -6.38 16.99
C ALA A 200 -17.41 -7.50 16.63
N LYS A 201 -17.80 -7.61 15.35
CA LYS A 201 -18.65 -8.70 14.86
C LYS A 201 -17.90 -10.03 14.87
N TYR A 202 -16.68 -10.07 14.33
CA TYR A 202 -15.90 -11.31 14.27
C TYR A 202 -15.38 -11.75 15.64
N ASN A 203 -14.98 -10.83 16.51
CA ASN A 203 -14.58 -11.15 17.88
C ASN A 203 -15.71 -11.80 18.72
N ARG A 204 -16.98 -11.53 18.39
CA ARG A 204 -18.15 -12.12 19.09
C ARG A 204 -18.65 -13.42 18.45
N ALA A 205 -18.12 -13.78 17.28
CA ALA A 205 -18.60 -14.96 16.57
C ALA A 205 -18.11 -16.23 17.27
N ALA A 206 -19.04 -17.11 17.64
CA ALA A 206 -18.71 -18.42 18.23
C ALA A 206 -18.24 -19.45 17.19
N LYS A 207 -18.46 -19.17 15.90
CA LYS A 207 -18.11 -20.06 14.78
C LYS A 207 -17.10 -19.38 13.86
N PRO A 208 -16.24 -20.15 13.17
CA PRO A 208 -15.36 -19.61 12.14
C PRO A 208 -16.12 -18.82 11.06
N PRO A 209 -15.48 -17.81 10.45
CA PRO A 209 -16.06 -17.07 9.33
C PRO A 209 -16.46 -17.98 8.16
N ILE A 210 -17.59 -17.67 7.51
CA ILE A 210 -17.95 -18.31 6.23
C ILE A 210 -16.96 -17.79 5.17
N ASN A 211 -16.34 -18.70 4.40
CA ASN A 211 -15.27 -18.41 3.42
C ASN A 211 -15.57 -17.21 2.51
N VAL A 212 -16.70 -17.20 1.79
CA VAL A 212 -17.08 -16.06 0.92
C VAL A 212 -17.14 -14.75 1.70
N LYS A 213 -17.69 -14.78 2.91
CA LYS A 213 -17.87 -13.57 3.72
C LYS A 213 -16.54 -13.06 4.29
N ALA A 214 -15.65 -13.97 4.66
CA ALA A 214 -14.28 -13.63 5.02
C ALA A 214 -13.55 -13.00 3.84
N PHE A 215 -13.69 -13.56 2.64
CA PHE A 215 -13.14 -13.00 1.42
C PHE A 215 -13.65 -11.59 1.13
N THR A 216 -14.96 -11.35 1.17
CA THR A 216 -15.51 -10.01 0.89
C THR A 216 -15.04 -8.97 1.91
N ASP A 217 -15.12 -9.32 3.19
CA ASP A 217 -14.82 -8.41 4.29
C ASP A 217 -13.31 -8.12 4.34
N TYR A 218 -12.46 -9.15 4.24
CA TYR A 218 -11.00 -9.00 4.24
C TYR A 218 -10.50 -8.22 3.02
N THR A 219 -11.01 -8.52 1.81
CA THR A 219 -10.56 -7.85 0.59
C THR A 219 -10.87 -6.34 0.65
N ARG A 220 -12.03 -5.95 1.18
CA ARG A 220 -12.37 -4.53 1.41
C ARG A 220 -11.45 -3.89 2.45
N THR A 221 -11.28 -4.53 3.62
CA THR A 221 -10.39 -4.04 4.67
C THR A 221 -8.95 -3.87 4.18
N LEU A 222 -8.40 -4.86 3.48
CA LEU A 222 -7.07 -4.78 2.90
C LEU A 222 -6.97 -3.63 1.89
N THR A 223 -7.97 -3.47 1.03
CA THR A 223 -7.98 -2.40 0.02
C THR A 223 -8.02 -1.01 0.64
N ALA A 224 -8.75 -0.83 1.75
CA ALA A 224 -8.78 0.41 2.52
C ALA A 224 -7.47 0.67 3.29
N TRP A 225 -6.85 -0.39 3.83
CA TRP A 225 -5.60 -0.32 4.59
C TRP A 225 -4.39 0.04 3.71
N ARG A 226 -4.32 -0.55 2.51
CA ARG A 226 -3.15 -0.47 1.62
C ARG A 226 -2.49 0.91 1.48
N PRO A 227 -3.23 2.03 1.31
CA PRO A 227 -2.60 3.35 1.16
C PRO A 227 -1.94 3.89 2.43
N LEU A 228 -2.43 3.51 3.63
CA LEU A 228 -2.02 4.13 4.88
C LEU A 228 -0.52 3.94 5.15
N PRO A 229 0.06 2.72 5.05
CA PRO A 229 1.49 2.54 5.26
C PRO A 229 2.40 3.25 4.25
N TYR A 230 1.88 3.68 3.09
CA TYR A 230 2.64 4.47 2.11
C TYR A 230 2.62 5.96 2.43
N ASN A 231 1.52 6.45 3.00
CA ASN A 231 1.39 7.83 3.43
C ASN A 231 2.09 8.06 4.78
N ASP A 232 2.24 7.01 5.59
CA ASP A 232 2.97 7.05 6.85
C ASP A 232 4.49 6.92 6.62
N PRO A 233 5.30 7.91 7.07
CA PRO A 233 6.75 7.87 6.97
C PRO A 233 7.43 6.86 7.89
N GLY A 234 6.70 6.25 8.85
CA GLY A 234 7.27 5.29 9.80
C GLY A 234 8.22 5.97 10.80
N LEU A 235 7.79 7.08 11.40
CA LEU A 235 8.60 7.81 12.38
C LEU A 235 8.82 7.01 13.67
N PRO A 236 9.98 7.18 14.34
CA PRO A 236 10.17 6.70 15.71
C PRO A 236 9.05 7.16 16.65
N ARG A 237 8.70 6.29 17.62
CA ARG A 237 7.56 6.51 18.54
C ARG A 237 7.65 7.82 19.31
N GLU A 238 8.86 8.24 19.68
CA GLU A 238 9.10 9.47 20.43
C GLU A 238 8.74 10.75 19.67
N TYR A 239 8.62 10.69 18.34
CA TYR A 239 8.22 11.82 17.50
C TYR A 239 6.74 11.84 17.14
N LEU A 240 5.99 10.83 17.59
CA LEU A 240 4.56 10.73 17.37
C LEU A 240 3.77 11.24 18.58
N PRO A 241 2.54 11.76 18.38
CA PRO A 241 1.63 12.04 19.48
C PRO A 241 1.43 10.82 20.39
N LYS A 242 1.28 11.04 21.71
CA LYS A 242 1.07 9.94 22.69
C LYS A 242 -0.11 9.03 22.34
N ALA A 243 -1.19 9.62 21.80
CA ALA A 243 -2.38 8.90 21.35
C ALA A 243 -2.42 8.83 19.81
N TRP A 244 -1.37 8.26 19.20
CA TRP A 244 -1.29 8.14 17.76
C TRP A 244 -2.36 7.20 17.20
N SER A 245 -3.23 7.73 16.33
CA SER A 245 -4.33 6.98 15.72
C SER A 245 -3.86 5.78 14.88
N GLY A 246 -2.61 5.81 14.39
CA GLY A 246 -2.01 4.71 13.66
C GLY A 246 -1.87 3.43 14.47
N ASP A 247 -1.68 3.49 15.79
CA ASP A 247 -1.55 2.28 16.61
C ASP A 247 -2.85 1.48 16.64
N GLN A 248 -3.96 2.18 16.88
CA GLN A 248 -5.29 1.56 16.96
C GLN A 248 -5.73 1.00 15.60
N ALA A 249 -5.49 1.76 14.53
CA ALA A 249 -5.80 1.32 13.17
C ALA A 249 -4.97 0.09 12.77
N THR A 250 -3.68 0.08 13.10
CA THR A 250 -2.76 -1.04 12.84
C THR A 250 -3.21 -2.30 13.59
N ALA A 251 -3.49 -2.18 14.89
CA ALA A 251 -3.99 -3.30 15.69
C ALA A 251 -5.30 -3.85 15.12
N LEU A 252 -6.25 -2.96 14.76
CA LEU A 252 -7.52 -3.36 14.16
C LEU A 252 -7.32 -4.09 12.84
N PHE A 253 -6.43 -3.60 11.96
CA PHE A 253 -6.15 -4.25 10.69
C PHE A 253 -5.60 -5.66 10.92
N TYR A 254 -4.63 -5.82 11.81
CA TYR A 254 -4.03 -7.12 12.08
C TYR A 254 -4.99 -8.10 12.76
N ASP A 255 -5.86 -7.62 13.66
CA ASP A 255 -6.92 -8.45 14.24
C ASP A 255 -7.84 -9.03 13.15
N LEU A 256 -8.22 -8.21 12.16
CA LEU A 256 -9.04 -8.65 11.03
C LEU A 256 -8.27 -9.52 10.05
N HIS A 257 -7.00 -9.20 9.78
CA HIS A 257 -6.14 -9.98 8.91
C HIS A 257 -5.98 -11.40 9.43
N ASP A 258 -5.60 -11.56 10.70
CA ASP A 258 -5.39 -12.87 11.32
C ASP A 258 -6.67 -13.72 11.32
N GLN A 259 -7.83 -13.10 11.53
CA GLN A 259 -9.11 -13.81 11.59
C GLN A 259 -9.66 -14.17 10.21
N LEU A 260 -9.46 -13.32 9.19
CA LEU A 260 -10.19 -13.44 7.92
C LEU A 260 -9.32 -13.91 6.75
N ALA A 261 -8.03 -13.60 6.74
CA ALA A 261 -7.16 -13.91 5.61
C ALA A 261 -7.09 -15.41 5.28
N PRO A 262 -7.03 -16.36 6.25
CA PRO A 262 -7.00 -17.78 5.93
C PRO A 262 -8.28 -18.27 5.22
N ALA A 263 -9.46 -17.92 5.75
CA ALA A 263 -10.74 -18.31 5.15
C ALA A 263 -10.98 -17.61 3.80
N ALA A 264 -10.52 -16.36 3.67
CA ALA A 264 -10.52 -15.63 2.41
C ALA A 264 -9.64 -16.31 1.35
N GLN A 265 -8.42 -16.72 1.71
CA GLN A 265 -7.52 -17.46 0.84
C GLN A 265 -8.15 -18.79 0.39
N GLN A 266 -8.75 -19.54 1.31
CA GLN A 266 -9.41 -20.80 0.98
C GLN A 266 -10.55 -20.58 -0.03
N TYR A 267 -11.36 -19.54 0.15
CA TYR A 267 -12.40 -19.19 -0.81
C TYR A 267 -11.85 -18.99 -2.22
N VAL A 268 -10.76 -18.22 -2.36
CA VAL A 268 -10.16 -17.96 -3.68
C VAL A 268 -9.58 -19.24 -4.29
N VAL A 269 -8.97 -20.13 -3.49
CA VAL A 269 -8.50 -21.45 -3.94
C VAL A 269 -9.67 -22.25 -4.51
N ASP A 270 -10.79 -22.33 -3.79
CA ASP A 270 -11.97 -23.09 -4.21
C ASP A 270 -12.55 -22.54 -5.53
N VAL A 271 -12.65 -21.21 -5.66
CA VAL A 271 -13.14 -20.55 -6.88
C VAL A 271 -12.21 -20.79 -8.07
N VAL A 272 -10.88 -20.74 -7.87
CA VAL A 272 -9.90 -21.01 -8.93
C VAL A 272 -9.94 -22.48 -9.35
N GLY A 273 -10.06 -23.41 -8.40
CA GLY A 273 -10.18 -24.83 -8.68
C GLY A 273 -11.43 -25.19 -9.47
N ASN A 274 -12.55 -24.52 -9.20
CA ASN A 274 -13.82 -24.74 -9.90
C ASN A 274 -13.90 -24.07 -11.29
N ALA A 275 -13.02 -23.10 -11.57
CA ALA A 275 -13.00 -22.33 -12.82
C ALA A 275 -11.92 -22.81 -13.82
N SER A 276 -11.14 -23.84 -13.44
CA SER A 276 -10.05 -24.42 -14.23
C SER A 276 -10.50 -25.62 -15.04
#